data_AF-A0A227J5F7-F1
#
_entry.id   AF-A0A227J5F7-F1
#
_cell.length_a   1.000
_cell.length_b   1.000
_cell.length_c   1.000
_cell.angle_alpha   90.00
_cell.angle_beta   90.00
_cell.angle_gamma   90.00
#
_symmetry.space_group_name_H-M   'P 1'
#
loop_
_entity.id
_entity.type
_entity.pdbx_description
1 polymer ?
#
loop_
_entity_poly.entity_id
_entity_poly.type
_entity_poly.pdbx_seq_one_letter_code
_entity_poly.pdbx_strand_id
1 'polypeptide(L)'
;KVLAVDYSQIELRIMAHLSGDQALLDAFRDGKDIHAATAAEIMGVSIDQVSSEQRRRAKAVNFGLIYGMSAFGLAKQLGIPRGEAQAYMDKYFERYPGVMQYMEDTRSAAADKGYVETI
;
A
#
# COMPACT_ATOMS: atom_id res chain seq x y z
N LYS A 1 -5.77 -13.73 -33.48
CA LYS A 1 -6.03 -13.79 -32.02
C LYS A 1 -4.97 -12.96 -31.32
N VAL A 2 -5.32 -12.23 -30.26
CA VAL A 2 -4.38 -11.44 -29.45
C VAL A 2 -4.09 -12.19 -28.15
N LEU A 3 -2.81 -12.24 -27.75
CA LEU A 3 -2.36 -12.73 -26.44
C LEU A 3 -1.91 -11.52 -25.63
N ALA A 4 -2.44 -11.38 -24.41
CA ALA A 4 -2.03 -10.35 -23.45
C ALA A 4 -1.42 -11.04 -22.22
N VAL A 5 -0.25 -10.57 -21.80
CA VAL A 5 0.49 -11.07 -20.64
C VAL A 5 0.81 -9.86 -19.75
N ASP A 6 0.32 -9.87 -18.52
CA ASP A 6 0.47 -8.78 -17.56
C ASP A 6 1.04 -9.32 -16.24
N TYR A 7 1.90 -8.52 -15.60
CA TYR A 7 2.43 -8.90 -14.29
C TYR A 7 1.45 -8.54 -13.19
N SER A 8 0.98 -9.56 -12.47
CA SER A 8 0.03 -9.40 -11.38
C SER A 8 0.61 -8.58 -10.20
N GLN A 9 0.22 -7.31 -10.12
CA GLN A 9 0.53 -6.37 -9.03
C GLN A 9 2.04 -6.18 -8.79
N ILE A 10 2.82 -6.06 -9.87
CA ILE A 10 4.28 -6.02 -9.81
C ILE A 10 4.84 -4.92 -8.88
N GLU A 11 4.26 -3.73 -8.89
CA GLU A 11 4.75 -2.61 -8.07
C GLU A 11 4.66 -2.90 -6.57
N LEU A 12 3.56 -3.51 -6.11
CA LEU A 12 3.41 -3.89 -4.72
C LEU A 12 4.32 -5.07 -4.34
N ARG A 13 4.64 -5.95 -5.29
CA ARG A 13 5.63 -7.02 -5.08
C ARG A 13 7.04 -6.44 -4.94
N ILE A 14 7.37 -5.44 -5.75
CA ILE A 14 8.63 -4.70 -5.63
C ILE A 14 8.67 -3.96 -4.29
N MET A 15 7.58 -3.31 -3.89
CA MET A 15 7.51 -2.67 -2.57
C MET A 15 7.74 -3.68 -1.44
N ALA A 16 7.11 -4.86 -1.49
CA ALA A 16 7.32 -5.91 -0.50
C ALA A 16 8.79 -6.37 -0.45
N HIS A 17 9.43 -6.48 -1.62
CA HIS A 17 10.83 -6.84 -1.72
C HIS A 17 11.76 -5.76 -1.14
N LEU A 18 11.59 -4.49 -1.53
CA LEU A 18 12.44 -3.37 -1.11
C LEU A 18 12.26 -3.02 0.36
N SER A 19 11.01 -3.06 0.85
CA SER A 19 10.70 -2.80 2.26
C SER A 19 11.08 -3.94 3.20
N GLY A 20 11.24 -5.16 2.67
CA GLY A 20 11.41 -6.37 3.49
C GLY A 20 10.23 -6.62 4.45
N ASP A 21 9.06 -6.00 4.21
CA ASP A 21 7.94 -6.08 5.14
C ASP A 21 7.36 -7.50 5.17
N GLN A 22 7.51 -8.17 6.32
CA GLN A 22 7.18 -9.58 6.45
C GLN A 22 5.68 -9.84 6.23
N ALA A 23 4.80 -8.93 6.69
CA ALA A 23 3.37 -9.07 6.52
C ALA A 23 2.95 -8.94 5.05
N LEU A 24 3.55 -7.99 4.31
CA LEU A 24 3.29 -7.82 2.90
C LEU A 24 3.87 -8.97 2.06
N LEU A 25 5.07 -9.43 2.39
CA LEU A 25 5.72 -10.59 1.77
C LEU A 25 4.88 -11.86 1.94
N ASP A 26 4.43 -12.14 3.15
CA ASP A 26 3.61 -13.33 3.43
C ASP A 26 2.24 -13.24 2.78
N ALA A 27 1.65 -12.05 2.72
CA ALA A 27 0.39 -11.87 2.01
C ALA A 27 0.51 -12.20 0.51
N PHE A 28 1.64 -11.86 -0.14
CA PHE A 28 1.89 -12.28 -1.52
C PHE A 28 2.24 -13.76 -1.67
N ARG A 29 2.98 -14.35 -0.72
CA ARG A 29 3.33 -15.78 -0.72
C ARG A 29 2.09 -16.66 -0.57
N ASP A 30 1.17 -16.26 0.29
CA ASP A 30 -0.09 -16.98 0.56
C ASP A 30 -1.14 -16.77 -0.54
N GLY A 31 -0.84 -15.96 -1.57
CA GLY A 31 -1.80 -15.63 -2.64
C GLY A 31 -3.01 -14.83 -2.15
N LYS A 32 -2.88 -14.10 -1.03
CA LYS A 32 -3.95 -13.25 -0.50
C LYS A 32 -4.21 -12.08 -1.43
N ASP A 33 -5.48 -11.69 -1.55
CA ASP A 33 -5.82 -10.41 -2.18
C ASP A 33 -5.39 -9.27 -1.26
N ILE A 34 -4.26 -8.64 -1.57
CA ILE A 34 -3.68 -7.56 -0.77
C ILE A 34 -4.65 -6.40 -0.56
N HIS A 35 -5.44 -6.06 -1.57
CA HIS A 35 -6.40 -4.96 -1.43
C HIS A 35 -7.54 -5.33 -0.49
N ALA A 36 -8.04 -6.56 -0.56
CA ALA A 36 -9.04 -7.04 0.38
C ALA A 36 -8.46 -7.17 1.79
N ALA A 37 -7.23 -7.67 1.94
CA ALA A 37 -6.53 -7.74 3.22
C ALA A 37 -6.35 -6.35 3.84
N THR A 38 -5.86 -5.37 3.08
CA THR A 38 -5.77 -3.97 3.55
C THR A 38 -7.15 -3.40 3.92
N ALA A 39 -8.21 -3.70 3.15
CA ALA A 39 -9.56 -3.24 3.48
C ALA A 39 -10.07 -3.82 4.80
N ALA A 40 -9.87 -5.13 4.99
CA ALA A 40 -10.25 -5.85 6.20
C ALA A 40 -9.59 -5.23 7.45
N GLU A 41 -8.29 -4.96 7.38
CA GLU A 41 -7.52 -4.35 8.47
C GLU A 41 -7.97 -2.90 8.75
N ILE A 42 -8.13 -2.09 7.71
CA ILE A 42 -8.55 -0.69 7.87
C ILE A 42 -9.95 -0.59 8.47
N MET A 43 -10.86 -1.48 8.07
CA MET A 43 -12.27 -1.44 8.46
C MET A 43 -12.61 -2.32 9.66
N GLY A 44 -11.68 -3.15 10.13
CA GLY A 44 -11.89 -4.05 11.27
C GLY A 44 -12.94 -5.14 10.99
N VAL A 45 -13.01 -5.62 9.74
CA VAL A 45 -13.93 -6.68 9.30
C VAL A 45 -13.15 -7.88 8.81
N SER A 46 -13.78 -9.06 8.72
CA SER A 46 -13.14 -10.21 8.12
C SER A 46 -12.99 -10.03 6.60
N ILE A 47 -11.98 -10.69 6.00
CA ILE A 47 -11.67 -10.52 4.57
C ILE A 47 -12.84 -10.95 3.66
N ASP A 48 -13.63 -11.93 4.09
CA ASP A 48 -14.84 -12.42 3.41
C ASP A 48 -16.01 -11.42 3.48
N GLN A 49 -15.98 -10.47 4.43
CA GLN A 49 -16.97 -9.41 4.56
C GLN A 49 -16.60 -8.13 3.79
N VAL A 50 -15.41 -8.10 3.17
CA VAL A 50 -14.95 -6.95 2.40
C VAL A 50 -15.78 -6.79 1.13
N SER A 51 -16.47 -5.66 1.03
CA SER A 51 -17.20 -5.30 -0.18
C SER A 51 -16.27 -4.87 -1.30
N SER A 52 -16.73 -4.99 -2.55
CA SER A 52 -16.00 -4.50 -3.72
C SER A 52 -15.63 -3.02 -3.64
N GLU A 53 -16.47 -2.21 -2.99
CA GLU A 53 -16.19 -0.79 -2.80
C GLU A 53 -15.07 -0.58 -1.77
N GLN A 54 -15.11 -1.30 -0.65
CA GLN A 54 -14.07 -1.25 0.38
C GLN A 54 -12.72 -1.70 -0.19
N ARG A 55 -12.71 -2.80 -0.95
CA ARG A 55 -11.53 -3.27 -1.70
C ARG A 55 -11.00 -2.20 -2.66
N ARG A 56 -11.89 -1.50 -3.39
CA ARG A 56 -11.48 -0.42 -4.31
C ARG A 56 -10.85 0.77 -3.56
N ARG A 57 -11.40 1.15 -2.41
CA ARG A 57 -10.82 2.20 -1.54
C ARG A 57 -9.44 1.77 -1.01
N ALA A 58 -9.31 0.54 -0.53
CA ALA A 58 -8.04 0.00 -0.06
C ALA A 58 -6.99 -0.16 -1.18
N LYS A 59 -7.41 -0.38 -2.43
CA LYS A 59 -6.54 -0.28 -3.59
C LYS A 59 -5.98 1.13 -3.75
N ALA A 60 -6.83 2.15 -3.65
CA ALA A 60 -6.38 3.55 -3.68
C ALA A 60 -5.44 3.89 -2.51
N VAL A 61 -5.68 3.34 -1.32
CA VAL A 61 -4.76 3.47 -0.17
C VAL A 61 -3.40 2.84 -0.48
N ASN A 62 -3.36 1.57 -0.90
CA ASN A 62 -2.12 0.88 -1.25
C ASN A 62 -1.28 1.67 -2.26
N PHE A 63 -1.87 2.05 -3.40
CA PHE A 63 -1.15 2.78 -4.43
C PHE A 63 -0.82 4.21 -4.02
N GLY A 64 -1.73 4.90 -3.33
CA GLY A 64 -1.46 6.26 -2.84
C GLY A 64 -0.26 6.28 -1.90
N LEU A 65 -0.20 5.35 -0.95
CA LEU A 65 0.86 5.32 0.06
C LEU A 65 2.22 4.97 -0.52
N ILE A 66 2.33 3.97 -1.40
CA ILE A 66 3.62 3.63 -2.01
C ILE A 66 4.20 4.77 -2.87
N TYR A 67 3.35 5.68 -3.37
CA TYR A 67 3.78 6.87 -4.09
C TYR A 67 3.94 8.12 -3.19
N GLY A 68 3.92 7.96 -1.86
CA GLY A 68 4.16 9.06 -0.93
C GLY A 68 3.00 10.06 -0.82
N MET A 69 1.77 9.63 -1.10
CA MET A 69 0.60 10.49 -0.96
C MET A 69 0.38 10.89 0.50
N SER A 70 0.17 12.18 0.74
CA SER A 70 -0.21 12.68 2.06
C SER A 70 -1.66 12.34 2.40
N ALA A 71 -2.02 12.41 3.68
CA ALA A 71 -3.41 12.22 4.13
C ALA A 71 -4.39 13.17 3.44
N PHE A 72 -3.95 14.39 3.10
CA PHE A 72 -4.75 15.33 2.32
C PHE A 72 -5.00 14.84 0.90
N GLY A 73 -3.96 14.35 0.20
CA GLY A 73 -4.10 13.78 -1.14
C GLY A 73 -5.00 12.54 -1.14
N LEU A 74 -4.81 11.68 -0.14
CA LEU A 74 -5.60 10.46 0.01
C LEU A 74 -7.08 10.78 0.29
N ALA A 75 -7.35 11.75 1.16
CA ALA A 75 -8.70 12.21 1.46
C ALA A 75 -9.42 12.70 0.20
N LYS A 76 -8.74 13.49 -0.65
CA LYS A 76 -9.27 13.97 -1.92
C LYS A 76 -9.56 12.83 -2.89
N GLN A 77 -8.67 11.84 -3.00
CA GLN A 77 -8.85 10.69 -3.90
C GLN A 77 -9.98 9.77 -3.45
N LEU A 78 -10.15 9.58 -2.14
CA LEU A 78 -11.19 8.73 -1.57
C LEU A 78 -12.53 9.44 -1.39
N GLY A 79 -12.56 10.77 -1.44
CA GLY A 79 -13.75 11.56 -1.16
C GLY A 79 -14.19 11.48 0.31
N ILE A 80 -13.24 11.36 1.23
CA ILE A 80 -13.47 11.22 2.68
C ILE A 80 -12.85 12.39 3.45
N PRO A 81 -13.25 12.64 4.71
CA PRO A 81 -12.61 13.62 5.57
C PRO A 81 -11.11 13.32 5.78
N ARG A 82 -10.29 14.37 5.90
CA ARG A 82 -8.83 14.23 6.14
C ARG A 82 -8.50 13.39 7.36
N GLY A 83 -9.25 13.51 8.45
CA GLY A 83 -9.04 12.72 9.66
C GLY A 83 -9.24 11.22 9.44
N GLU A 84 -10.22 10.85 8.61
CA GLU A 84 -10.46 9.45 8.23
C GLU A 84 -9.34 8.92 7.33
N ALA A 85 -8.86 9.73 6.38
CA ALA A 85 -7.72 9.37 5.54
C ALA A 85 -6.44 9.16 6.36
N GLN A 86 -6.17 10.03 7.34
CA GLN A 86 -5.07 9.83 8.29
C GLN A 86 -5.25 8.53 9.08
N ALA A 87 -6.48 8.30 9.58
CA ALA A 87 -7.00 7.02 10.07
C ALA A 87 -6.46 5.79 9.33
N TYR A 88 -6.68 5.81 8.01
CA TYR A 88 -6.35 4.71 7.11
C TYR A 88 -4.84 4.59 6.89
N MET A 89 -4.13 5.70 6.80
CA MET A 89 -2.67 5.70 6.67
C MET A 89 -2.00 5.12 7.91
N ASP A 90 -2.44 5.53 9.10
CA ASP A 90 -1.86 5.10 10.37
C ASP A 90 -2.03 3.58 10.53
N LYS A 91 -3.24 3.05 10.31
CA LYS A 91 -3.51 1.61 10.31
C LYS A 91 -2.68 0.85 9.27
N TYR A 92 -2.50 1.44 8.09
CA TYR A 92 -1.70 0.81 7.03
C TYR A 92 -0.24 0.66 7.45
N PHE A 93 0.37 1.70 8.00
CA PHE A 93 1.76 1.66 8.43
C PHE A 93 1.97 0.89 9.73
N GLU A 94 0.95 0.82 10.60
CA GLU A 94 0.93 -0.11 11.73
C GLU A 94 0.97 -1.56 11.24
N ARG A 95 0.24 -1.87 10.16
CA ARG A 95 0.20 -3.22 9.59
C ARG A 95 1.46 -3.59 8.81
N TYR A 96 2.03 -2.61 8.09
CA TYR A 96 3.18 -2.77 7.21
C TYR A 96 4.32 -1.80 7.60
N PRO A 97 4.91 -1.97 8.80
CA PRO A 97 5.91 -1.04 9.32
C PRO A 97 7.18 -0.98 8.47
N GLY A 98 7.54 -2.05 7.78
CA GLY A 98 8.70 -2.08 6.88
C GLY A 98 8.53 -1.13 5.70
N VAL A 99 7.30 -0.92 5.23
CA VAL A 99 6.99 0.04 4.15
C VAL A 99 7.26 1.46 4.63
N MET A 100 6.82 1.81 5.84
CA MET A 100 7.08 3.13 6.43
C MET A 100 8.59 3.36 6.58
N GLN A 101 9.31 2.39 7.13
CA GLN A 101 10.75 2.47 7.33
C GLN A 101 11.48 2.69 6.00
N TYR A 102 11.17 1.90 4.97
CA TYR A 102 11.73 2.06 3.63
C TYR A 102 11.48 3.46 3.05
N MET A 103 10.28 4.00 3.24
CA MET A 103 9.94 5.34 2.77
C MET A 103 10.71 6.44 3.50
N GLU A 104 10.95 6.32 4.81
CA GLU A 104 11.78 7.27 5.57
C GLU A 104 13.24 7.18 5.15
N ASP A 105 13.80 5.96 5.09
CA ASP A 105 15.20 5.72 4.76
C ASP A 105 15.52 6.19 3.35
N THR A 106 14.62 5.93 2.40
CA THR A 106 14.77 6.41 1.01
C THR A 106 14.79 7.93 0.94
N ARG A 107 13.95 8.62 1.71
CA ARG A 107 13.95 10.09 1.76
C ARG A 107 15.22 10.64 2.38
N SER A 108 15.70 10.03 3.47
CA SER A 108 16.97 10.42 4.10
C SER A 108 18.14 10.23 3.14
N ALA A 109 18.26 9.05 2.53
CA ALA A 109 19.32 8.75 1.57
C ALA A 109 19.27 9.67 0.34
N ALA A 110 18.07 10.00 -0.15
CA ALA A 110 17.90 10.93 -1.26
C ALA A 110 18.33 12.36 -0.90
N ALA A 111 18.04 12.81 0.33
CA ALA A 111 18.49 14.12 0.81
C ALA A 111 20.02 14.20 0.91
N ASP A 112 20.66 13.13 1.37
CA ASP A 112 22.12 13.06 1.54
C ASP A 112 22.86 12.91 0.20
N LYS A 113 22.35 12.07 -0.71
CA LYS A 113 23.02 11.71 -1.97
C LYS A 113 22.59 12.57 -3.17
N GLY A 114 21.39 13.15 -3.13
CA GLY A 114 20.79 13.89 -4.23
C GLY A 114 20.15 13.04 -5.34
N TYR A 115 20.03 11.72 -5.15
CA TYR A 115 19.43 10.80 -6.12
C TYR A 115 18.82 9.55 -5.45
N VAL A 116 18.06 8.79 -6.24
CA VAL A 116 17.56 7.44 -5.90
C VAL A 116 17.96 6.46 -7.00
N GLU A 117 18.00 5.17 -6.69
CA GLU A 117 18.41 4.11 -7.60
C GLU A 117 17.27 3.11 -7.83
N THR A 118 17.26 2.48 -9.01
CA THR A 118 16.44 1.29 -9.28
C THR A 118 17.28 0.03 -9.04
N ILE A 119 16.65 -1.14 -9.01
CA ILE A 119 17.32 -2.45 -8.96
C ILE A 119 18.21 -2.64 -10.20
#